data_AF-A0A2P8WDH0-F1
#
_entry.id   AF-A0A2P8WDH0-F1
#
_cell.length_a   1.000
_cell.length_b   1.000
_cell.length_c   1.000
_cell.angle_alpha   90.00
_cell.angle_beta   90.00
_cell.angle_gamma   90.00
#
_symmetry.space_group_name_H-M   'P 1'
#
loop_
_entity.id
_entity.type
_entity.pdbx_description
1 polymer ?
#
loop_
_entity_poly.entity_id
_entity_poly.type
_entity_poly.pdbx_seq_one_letter_code
_entity_poly.pdbx_strand_id
1 'polypeptide(L)'
;MNLEVNSLIEEAYAQEDWDDMTAQQQRDQRVEELQGQGYHCTCLTLYRVNDGMPVYWFSAEIPSRLEPSSEKPSKPPVSKGKPRRRVSNTEPRRVPQFETR
;
A
#
# COMPACT_ATOMS: atom_id res chain seq x y z
N MET A 1 24.48 23.32 1.57
CA MET A 1 23.71 22.88 2.75
C MET A 1 22.43 22.26 2.22
N ASN A 2 22.34 20.93 2.19
CA ASN A 2 21.13 20.24 1.75
C ASN A 2 20.20 20.16 2.95
N LEU A 3 19.15 20.96 2.96
CA LEU A 3 18.02 20.77 3.86
C LEU A 3 17.26 19.55 3.32
N GLU A 4 17.35 18.42 4.01
CA GLU A 4 16.41 17.33 3.82
C GLU A 4 15.03 17.86 4.21
N VAL A 5 14.26 18.30 3.22
CA VAL A 5 12.87 18.68 3.42
C VAL A 5 12.11 17.38 3.59
N ASN A 6 11.97 16.93 4.83
CA ASN A 6 11.01 15.89 5.20
C ASN A 6 9.60 16.46 4.97
N SER A 7 9.11 16.37 3.74
CA SER A 7 7.80 16.89 3.34
C SER A 7 6.68 15.93 3.78
N LEU A 8 6.56 15.70 5.08
CA LEU A 8 5.47 14.95 5.70
C LEU A 8 4.39 15.93 6.18
N ILE A 9 3.16 15.72 5.73
CA ILE A 9 1.98 16.47 6.15
C ILE A 9 1.04 15.48 6.84
N GLU A 10 0.50 15.85 8.00
CA GLU A 10 -0.50 15.07 8.72
C GLU A 10 -1.64 15.99 9.16
N GLU A 11 -2.87 15.67 8.78
CA GLU A 11 -4.06 16.48 9.09
C GLU A 11 -5.25 15.58 9.49
N ALA A 12 -6.15 16.12 10.31
CA ALA A 12 -7.32 15.40 10.83
C ALA A 12 -8.59 16.26 10.71
N TYR A 13 -9.67 15.66 10.24
CA TYR A 13 -10.98 16.28 10.09
C TYR A 13 -11.99 15.55 10.96
N ALA A 14 -12.47 16.21 12.01
CA ALA A 14 -13.52 15.70 12.86
C ALA A 14 -14.88 16.14 12.32
N GLN A 15 -15.86 15.23 12.32
CA GLN A 15 -17.23 15.59 12.00
C GLN A 15 -17.76 16.51 13.13
N GLU A 16 -17.95 17.79 12.83
CA GLU A 16 -18.68 18.73 13.70
C GLU A 16 -20.13 18.87 13.22
N ASP A 17 -21.05 19.11 14.15
CA ASP A 17 -22.51 19.02 13.94
C ASP A 17 -23.10 20.11 13.01
N TRP A 18 -22.28 20.96 12.37
CA TRP A 18 -22.75 22.20 11.73
C TRP A 18 -22.12 22.56 10.38
N ASP A 19 -21.40 21.65 9.70
CA ASP A 19 -20.78 21.96 8.40
C ASP A 19 -21.61 21.49 7.19
N ASP A 20 -21.72 22.35 6.17
CA ASP A 20 -22.36 22.06 4.88
C ASP A 20 -21.65 20.94 4.09
N MET A 21 -20.36 20.73 4.36
CA MET A 21 -19.57 19.61 3.83
C MET A 21 -19.16 18.67 4.96
N THR A 22 -19.38 17.37 4.76
CA THR A 22 -18.93 16.36 5.72
C THR A 22 -17.40 16.42 5.91
N ALA A 23 -16.91 16.15 7.12
CA ALA A 23 -15.47 16.14 7.40
C ALA A 23 -14.69 15.17 6.49
N GLN A 24 -15.34 14.08 6.09
CA GLN A 24 -14.85 13.15 5.07
C GLN A 24 -14.55 13.84 3.75
N GLN A 25 -15.50 14.65 3.26
CA GLN A 25 -15.39 15.34 1.98
C GLN A 25 -14.30 16.42 2.01
N GLN A 26 -14.15 17.13 3.13
CA GLN A 26 -13.06 18.09 3.32
C GLN A 26 -11.68 17.40 3.22
N ARG A 27 -11.53 16.24 3.90
CA ARG A 27 -10.35 15.40 3.80
C ARG A 27 -10.11 14.90 2.37
N ASP A 28 -11.15 14.45 1.67
CA ASP A 28 -11.04 13.94 0.30
C ASP A 28 -10.60 15.04 -0.68
N GLN A 29 -11.15 16.24 -0.57
CA GLN A 29 -10.74 17.40 -1.36
C GLN A 29 -9.26 17.75 -1.11
N ARG A 30 -8.84 17.77 0.16
CA ARG A 30 -7.46 18.06 0.53
C ARG A 30 -6.48 17.02 -0.03
N VAL A 31 -6.86 15.75 0.01
CA VAL A 31 -6.07 14.65 -0.55
C VAL A 31 -5.94 14.80 -2.07
N GLU A 32 -7.03 15.16 -2.77
CA GLU A 32 -6.99 15.41 -4.22
C GLU A 32 -6.02 16.56 -4.57
N GLU A 33 -6.04 17.65 -3.81
CA GLU A 33 -5.11 18.78 -3.98
C GLU A 33 -3.64 18.36 -3.81
N LEU A 34 -3.34 17.54 -2.79
CA LEU A 34 -1.97 17.11 -2.50
C LEU A 34 -1.48 16.05 -3.48
N GLN A 35 -2.35 15.13 -3.91
CA GLN A 35 -2.04 14.18 -4.98
C GLN A 35 -1.75 14.91 -6.30
N GLY A 36 -2.50 15.98 -6.61
CA GLY A 36 -2.24 16.85 -7.76
C GLY A 36 -0.86 17.55 -7.70
N GLN A 37 -0.32 17.74 -6.49
CA GLN A 37 1.03 18.28 -6.26
C GLN A 37 2.13 17.20 -6.23
N GLY A 38 1.78 15.92 -6.41
CA GLY A 38 2.74 14.81 -6.44
C GLY A 38 3.02 14.17 -5.08
N TYR A 39 2.22 14.44 -4.06
CA TYR A 39 2.29 13.73 -2.79
C TYR A 39 1.62 12.36 -2.88
N HIS A 40 2.20 11.39 -2.20
CA HIS A 40 1.56 10.12 -1.89
C HIS A 40 0.78 10.25 -0.59
N CYS A 41 -0.54 10.03 -0.64
CA CYS A 41 -1.42 10.23 0.51
C CYS A 41 -1.96 8.89 1.04
N THR A 42 -1.93 8.71 2.35
CA THR A 42 -2.55 7.58 3.06
C THR A 42 -3.67 8.11 3.95
N CYS A 43 -4.86 7.51 3.85
CA CYS A 43 -6.04 7.93 4.60
C CYS A 43 -6.44 6.89 5.63
N LEU A 44 -6.87 7.34 6.81
CA LEU A 44 -7.44 6.50 7.86
C LEU A 44 -8.73 7.12 8.39
N THR A 45 -9.71 6.27 8.68
CA THR A 45 -10.88 6.66 9.48
C THR A 45 -10.66 6.15 10.90
N LEU A 46 -10.55 7.08 11.84
CA LEU A 46 -10.39 6.82 13.26
C LEU A 46 -11.69 7.17 14.00
N TYR A 47 -11.79 6.80 15.27
CA TYR A 47 -12.94 7.11 16.11
C TYR A 47 -12.46 7.68 17.44
N ARG A 48 -13.07 8.78 17.88
CA ARG A 48 -12.79 9.38 19.17
C ARG A 48 -13.31 8.48 20.29
N VAL A 49 -12.47 8.24 21.29
CA VAL A 49 -12.81 7.35 22.42
C VAL A 49 -13.97 7.90 23.27
N ASN A 50 -14.10 9.21 23.37
CA ASN A 50 -15.05 9.85 24.30
C ASN A 50 -16.51 9.82 23.80
N ASP A 51 -16.72 9.97 22.49
CA ASP A 51 -18.04 10.13 21.88
C ASP A 51 -18.30 9.18 20.70
N GLY A 52 -17.31 8.37 20.31
CA GLY A 52 -17.42 7.44 19.18
C GLY A 52 -17.49 8.13 17.82
N MET A 53 -17.24 9.45 17.76
CA MET A 53 -17.38 10.21 16.52
C MET A 53 -16.21 9.93 15.56
N PRO A 54 -16.47 9.82 14.25
CA PRO A 54 -15.43 9.57 13.27
C PRO A 54 -14.50 10.77 13.12
N VAL A 55 -13.22 10.47 12.93
CA VAL A 55 -12.16 11.43 12.59
C VAL A 55 -11.48 10.91 11.32
N TYR A 56 -11.52 11.71 10.26
CA TYR A 56 -10.90 11.39 8.99
C TYR A 56 -9.50 11.97 8.98
N TRP A 57 -8.50 11.12 9.12
CA TRP A 57 -7.10 11.50 9.17
C TRP A 57 -6.41 11.14 7.86
N PHE A 58 -5.41 11.92 7.47
CA PHE A 58 -4.51 11.55 6.39
C PHE A 58 -3.07 11.96 6.67
N SER A 59 -2.13 11.21 6.08
CA SER A 59 -0.73 11.61 5.93
C SER A 59 -0.37 11.74 4.46
N ALA A 60 0.38 12.76 4.09
CA ALA A 60 0.90 12.95 2.75
C ALA A 60 2.42 13.11 2.78
N GLU A 61 3.10 12.38 1.90
CA GLU A 61 4.56 12.40 1.79
C GLU A 61 4.99 12.55 0.33
N ILE A 62 6.08 13.26 0.08
CA ILE A 62 6.69 13.25 -1.26
C ILE A 62 7.47 11.93 -1.38
N PRO A 63 7.17 11.07 -2.37
CA PRO A 63 7.92 9.85 -2.56
C PRO A 63 9.38 10.22 -2.78
N SER A 64 10.24 9.84 -1.84
CA SER A 64 11.69 9.95 -2.02
C SER A 64 12.04 9.26 -3.31
N ARG A 65 12.65 10.00 -4.23
CA ARG A 65 13.12 9.46 -5.50
C ARG A 65 14.04 8.30 -5.15
N LEU A 66 13.53 7.08 -5.29
CA LEU A 66 14.35 5.87 -5.20
C LEU A 66 15.44 6.08 -6.24
N GLU A 67 16.65 6.41 -5.77
CA GLU A 67 17.84 6.31 -6.61
C GLU A 67 17.76 4.95 -7.27
N PRO A 68 17.90 4.85 -8.60
CA PRO A 68 17.80 3.58 -9.29
C PRO A 68 18.86 2.67 -8.66
N SER A 69 18.42 1.68 -7.88
CA SER A 69 19.28 0.64 -7.34
C SER A 69 20.04 0.09 -8.54
N SER A 70 21.32 0.45 -8.63
CA SER A 70 22.23 -0.08 -9.64
C SER A 70 22.59 -1.52 -9.25
N GLU A 71 21.58 -2.33 -8.96
CA GLU A 71 21.71 -3.77 -8.90
C GLU A 71 21.87 -4.27 -10.32
N LYS A 72 23.14 -4.34 -10.73
CA LYS A 72 23.57 -5.08 -11.90
C LYS A 72 22.88 -6.46 -11.86
N PRO A 73 22.16 -6.87 -12.90
CA PRO A 73 21.58 -8.20 -12.94
C PRO A 73 22.72 -9.20 -12.99
N SER A 74 23.02 -9.84 -11.85
CA SER A 74 23.93 -10.97 -11.78
C SER A 74 23.25 -12.17 -12.43
N LYS A 75 23.23 -12.18 -13.76
CA LYS A 75 22.82 -13.35 -14.55
C LYS A 75 23.91 -14.42 -14.41
N PRO A 76 23.61 -15.64 -13.91
CA PRO A 76 24.49 -16.77 -14.17
C PRO A 76 24.40 -17.13 -15.67
N PRO A 77 25.52 -17.55 -16.30
CA PRO A 77 25.54 -17.86 -17.72
C PRO A 77 24.68 -19.09 -18.04
N VAL A 78 23.89 -18.96 -19.10
CA VAL A 78 23.13 -20.02 -19.76
C VAL A 78 24.09 -21.12 -20.20
N SER A 79 24.03 -22.29 -19.55
CA SER A 79 24.66 -23.50 -20.08
C SER A 79 23.77 -24.09 -21.17
N LYS A 80 24.27 -24.08 -22.40
CA LYS A 80 23.66 -24.78 -23.54
C LYS A 80 23.86 -26.29 -23.36
N GLY A 81 22.84 -26.99 -22.87
CA GLY A 81 22.78 -28.46 -22.80
C GLY A 81 21.53 -29.00 -23.50
N LYS A 82 21.73 -29.91 -24.44
CA LYS A 82 20.75 -30.51 -25.38
C LYS A 82 19.53 -31.21 -24.73
N PRO A 83 18.44 -31.44 -25.51
CA PRO A 83 17.15 -31.89 -24.99
C PRO A 83 17.13 -33.41 -24.75
N ARG A 84 16.53 -33.85 -23.63
CA ARG A 84 16.13 -35.25 -23.43
C ARG A 84 14.63 -35.35 -23.20
N ARG A 85 14.02 -36.19 -24.03
CA ARG A 85 12.58 -36.39 -24.23
C ARG A 85 12.04 -37.46 -23.26
N ARG A 86 10.90 -37.16 -22.62
CA ARG A 86 9.85 -37.97 -21.94
C ARG A 86 10.05 -39.47 -21.65
N VAL A 87 9.66 -39.87 -20.44
CA VAL A 87 8.72 -40.99 -20.09
C VAL A 87 8.16 -40.71 -18.67
N SER A 88 6.86 -40.44 -18.45
CA SER A 88 5.68 -41.33 -18.27
C SER A 88 5.42 -41.77 -16.81
N ASN A 89 4.23 -41.40 -16.28
CA ASN A 89 3.45 -41.94 -15.13
C ASN A 89 4.10 -41.92 -13.71
N THR A 90 3.43 -41.49 -12.64
CA THR A 90 2.15 -42.02 -12.12
C THR A 90 1.56 -41.08 -11.03
N GLU A 91 0.23 -40.91 -11.05
CA GLU A 91 -0.78 -40.30 -10.14
C GLU A 91 -0.48 -39.57 -8.80
N PRO A 92 -1.37 -38.63 -8.37
CA PRO A 92 -1.35 -37.98 -7.06
C PRO A 92 -1.94 -38.86 -5.95
N ARG A 93 -1.25 -38.97 -4.80
CA ARG A 93 -1.74 -39.72 -3.63
C ARG A 93 -2.77 -38.91 -2.84
N ARG A 94 -3.93 -39.52 -2.63
CA ARG A 94 -5.16 -39.05 -1.95
C ARG A 94 -4.95 -38.50 -0.53
N VAL A 95 -5.75 -37.48 -0.21
CA VAL A 95 -6.11 -37.03 1.15
C VAL A 95 -6.91 -38.10 1.91
N PRO A 96 -6.67 -38.32 3.22
CA PRO A 96 -7.59 -39.07 4.08
C PRO A 96 -8.71 -38.16 4.61
N GLN A 97 -9.97 -38.49 4.30
CA GLN A 97 -11.12 -38.10 5.11
C GLN A 97 -11.15 -39.00 6.36
N PHE A 98 -11.39 -38.43 7.54
CA PHE A 98 -11.89 -39.20 8.68
C PHE A 98 -13.27 -38.68 9.10
N GLU A 99 -14.14 -39.64 9.36
CA GLU A 99 -15.58 -39.52 9.54
C GLU A 99 -16.00 -38.83 10.84
N THR A 100 -17.16 -38.20 10.73
CA THR A 100 -18.07 -37.79 11.79
C THR A 100 -18.50 -38.99 12.65
N ARG A 101 -18.59 -38.79 13.96
CA ARG A 101 -19.42 -39.61 14.85
C ARG A 101 -20.39 -38.70 15.59
#